data_AF-A0A3S0A477-F1
#
_entry.id   AF-A0A3S0A477-F1
#
_cell.length_a   1.000
_cell.length_b   1.000
_cell.length_c   1.000
_cell.angle_alpha   90.00
_cell.angle_beta   90.00
_cell.angle_gamma   90.00
#
_symmetry.space_group_name_H-M   'P 1'
#
loop_
_entity.id
_entity.type
_entity.pdbx_description
1 polymer ?
#
loop_
_entity_poly.entity_id
_entity_poly.type
_entity_poly.pdbx_seq_one_letter_code
_entity_poly.pdbx_strand_id
1 'polypeptide(L)'
;MPGMDLHDGPMPLDYYIWVIRGDGRVVVVDTGFGEEAARERGRNLIHSPAALLARIGVDSAGVKDVVLTHLHYDHAGSLHDFPAATFHLQDEEMRYATGRPMCHACLRAPFNLRDVIDAVTLVHGGRMKFHDGDAQLFPGISVHRVGGHTGGLQVVRVSTARGPLVLASDAFHFAENRRRRAPFPLVHHVGEMLDGFIRCEELADGREDLLIAGHDPEVRERWPELIPGFPDIVRLDLEPI
;
A
#
# COMPACT_ATOMS: atom_id res chain seq x y z
N MET A 1 29.91 1.81 2.72
CA MET A 1 30.61 0.84 3.59
C MET A 1 31.24 1.64 4.73
N PRO A 2 30.55 1.76 5.87
CA PRO A 2 30.52 0.70 6.88
C PRO A 2 29.08 0.27 7.26
N GLY A 3 28.92 -1.00 7.60
CA GLY A 3 27.69 -1.57 8.16
C GLY A 3 26.98 -2.65 7.32
N MET A 4 27.66 -3.31 6.37
CA MET A 4 27.14 -4.54 5.78
C MET A 4 27.14 -5.65 6.84
N ASP A 5 25.93 -6.02 7.26
CA ASP A 5 25.63 -7.18 8.08
C ASP A 5 25.34 -8.38 7.14
N LEU A 6 25.99 -9.50 7.43
CA LEU A 6 26.11 -10.71 6.59
C LEU A 6 24.82 -11.56 6.48
N HIS A 7 23.63 -10.95 6.60
CA HIS A 7 22.35 -11.51 6.13
C HIS A 7 22.03 -11.08 4.66
N ASP A 8 23.05 -10.54 4.00
CA ASP A 8 23.16 -9.95 2.66
C ASP A 8 22.82 -10.89 1.47
N GLY A 9 21.53 -11.00 1.16
CA GLY A 9 21.05 -11.26 -0.20
C GLY A 9 19.96 -10.24 -0.56
N PRO A 10 19.71 -9.93 -1.84
CA PRO A 10 18.52 -9.17 -2.20
C PRO A 10 17.30 -9.98 -1.75
N MET A 11 16.61 -9.53 -0.69
CA MET A 11 15.28 -10.05 -0.37
C MET A 11 14.36 -9.59 -1.49
N PRO A 12 13.72 -10.51 -2.23
CA PRO A 12 12.78 -10.12 -3.27
C PRO A 12 11.65 -9.32 -2.63
N LEU A 13 11.35 -8.15 -3.20
CA LEU A 13 10.16 -7.37 -2.87
C LEU A 13 9.17 -7.57 -4.00
N ASP A 14 7.96 -7.97 -3.65
CA ASP A 14 6.82 -7.92 -4.57
C ASP A 14 6.06 -6.61 -4.34
N TYR A 15 5.46 -6.05 -5.39
CA TYR A 15 4.71 -4.79 -5.29
C TYR A 15 3.24 -5.09 -5.54
N TYR A 16 2.40 -4.84 -4.56
CA TYR A 16 0.99 -5.20 -4.61
C TYR A 16 0.07 -4.00 -4.76
N ILE A 17 -1.05 -4.24 -5.41
CA ILE A 17 -2.28 -3.44 -5.26
C ILE A 17 -3.36 -4.39 -4.75
N TRP A 18 -4.36 -3.85 -4.05
CA TRP A 18 -5.45 -4.67 -3.53
C TRP A 18 -6.79 -4.24 -4.09
N VAL A 19 -7.69 -5.21 -4.26
CA VAL A 19 -9.07 -4.96 -4.66
C VAL A 19 -10.01 -5.48 -3.60
N ILE A 20 -10.82 -4.59 -3.05
CA ILE A 20 -11.90 -4.93 -2.14
C ILE A 20 -13.20 -4.88 -2.95
N ARG A 21 -13.88 -6.01 -3.05
CA ARG A 21 -15.13 -6.15 -3.78
C ARG A 21 -16.21 -6.77 -2.90
N GLY A 22 -17.34 -6.07 -2.76
CA GLY A 22 -18.47 -6.50 -1.94
C GLY A 22 -19.59 -5.46 -2.01
N ASP A 23 -20.83 -5.88 -1.76
CA ASP A 23 -22.01 -5.01 -1.68
C ASP A 23 -22.17 -4.05 -2.88
N GLY A 24 -21.85 -4.53 -4.08
CA GLY A 24 -21.93 -3.74 -5.32
C GLY A 24 -20.86 -2.64 -5.46
N ARG A 25 -19.85 -2.61 -4.59
CA ARG A 25 -18.74 -1.66 -4.60
C ARG A 25 -17.42 -2.35 -4.95
N VAL A 26 -16.55 -1.59 -5.61
CA VAL A 26 -15.15 -1.93 -5.84
C VAL A 26 -14.31 -0.77 -5.30
N VAL A 27 -13.40 -1.08 -4.38
CA VAL A 27 -12.38 -0.15 -3.88
C VAL A 27 -11.02 -0.73 -4.24
N VAL A 28 -10.15 0.11 -4.80
CA VAL A 28 -8.75 -0.27 -5.06
C VAL A 28 -7.88 0.37 -3.98
N VAL A 29 -6.95 -0.40 -3.40
CA VAL A 29 -5.95 0.10 -2.46
C VAL A 29 -4.61 0.11 -3.18
N ASP A 30 -4.03 1.30 -3.24
CA ASP A 30 -2.85 1.68 -4.00
C ASP A 30 -3.01 1.52 -5.52
N THR A 31 -2.13 2.21 -6.25
CA THR A 31 -2.10 2.27 -7.72
C THR A 31 -0.79 1.73 -8.28
N GLY A 32 0.00 1.03 -7.46
CA GLY A 32 1.16 0.29 -7.89
C GLY A 32 2.29 1.15 -8.44
N PHE A 33 3.21 0.47 -9.11
CA PHE A 33 4.44 1.03 -9.66
C PHE A 33 4.22 1.54 -11.10
N GLY A 34 4.47 2.82 -11.33
CA GLY A 34 4.38 3.45 -12.64
C GLY A 34 5.55 3.13 -13.58
N GLU A 35 5.28 3.13 -14.90
CA GLU A 35 6.29 2.85 -15.94
C GLU A 35 7.48 3.81 -15.92
N GLU A 36 7.24 5.09 -15.65
CA GLU A 36 8.28 6.12 -15.59
C GLU A 36 9.27 5.84 -14.46
N ALA A 37 8.77 5.65 -13.24
CA ALA A 37 9.59 5.34 -12.09
C ALA A 37 10.32 4.00 -12.29
N ALA A 38 9.69 3.01 -12.94
CA ALA A 38 10.30 1.71 -13.21
C ALA A 38 11.52 1.88 -14.14
N ARG A 39 11.36 2.66 -15.22
CA ARG A 39 12.44 3.01 -16.15
C ARG A 39 13.58 3.76 -15.46
N GLU A 40 13.28 4.79 -14.69
CA GLU A 40 14.29 5.59 -13.96
C GLU A 40 15.10 4.76 -12.96
N ARG A 41 14.46 3.75 -12.37
CA ARG A 41 15.07 2.85 -11.37
C ARG A 41 15.66 1.58 -11.97
N GLY A 42 15.62 1.42 -13.30
CA GLY A 42 16.11 0.22 -13.99
C GLY A 42 15.37 -1.06 -13.56
N ARG A 43 14.06 -0.97 -13.29
CA ARG A 43 13.20 -2.08 -12.88
C ARG A 43 12.39 -2.58 -14.07
N ASN A 44 12.22 -3.90 -14.15
CA ASN A 44 11.31 -4.51 -15.10
C ASN A 44 9.89 -4.52 -14.52
N LEU A 45 8.97 -3.81 -15.15
CA LEU A 45 7.56 -3.85 -14.77
C LEU A 45 6.92 -5.11 -15.35
N ILE A 46 6.60 -6.08 -14.50
CA ILE A 46 6.05 -7.39 -14.92
C ILE A 46 4.60 -7.21 -15.40
N HIS A 47 3.82 -6.44 -14.66
CA HIS A 47 2.44 -6.10 -15.01
C HIS A 47 2.16 -4.63 -14.67
N SER A 48 1.32 -3.98 -15.47
CA SER A 48 0.71 -2.73 -15.02
C SER A 48 -0.49 -3.02 -14.09
N PRO A 49 -0.75 -2.15 -13.11
CA PRO A 49 -1.94 -2.21 -12.25
C PRO A 49 -3.24 -2.37 -13.03
N ALA A 50 -3.46 -1.54 -14.07
CA ALA A 50 -4.64 -1.63 -14.91
C ALA A 50 -4.77 -2.99 -15.63
N ALA A 51 -3.66 -3.59 -16.09
CA ALA A 51 -3.69 -4.90 -16.74
C ALA A 51 -4.06 -6.02 -15.77
N LEU A 52 -3.58 -5.99 -14.52
CA LEU A 52 -3.98 -6.96 -13.48
C LEU A 52 -5.46 -6.81 -13.11
N LEU A 53 -5.93 -5.57 -12.95
CA LEU A 53 -7.35 -5.27 -12.69
C LEU A 53 -8.26 -5.81 -13.81
N ALA A 54 -7.88 -5.61 -15.07
CA ALA A 54 -8.65 -6.10 -16.21
C ALA A 54 -8.79 -7.64 -16.22
N ARG A 55 -7.75 -8.38 -15.79
CA ARG A 55 -7.79 -9.86 -15.69
C ARG A 55 -8.86 -10.38 -14.73
N ILE A 56 -9.28 -9.58 -13.76
CA ILE A 56 -10.32 -9.93 -12.79
C ILE A 56 -11.64 -9.18 -13.04
N GLY A 57 -11.78 -8.60 -14.23
CA GLY A 57 -12.98 -7.87 -14.66
C GLY A 57 -13.18 -6.53 -13.96
N VAL A 58 -12.11 -5.90 -13.45
CA VAL A 58 -12.16 -4.52 -12.97
C VAL A 58 -11.60 -3.60 -14.06
N ASP A 59 -12.44 -2.70 -14.55
CA ASP A 59 -12.01 -1.58 -15.38
C ASP A 59 -11.51 -0.44 -14.47
N SER A 60 -10.20 -0.16 -14.47
CA SER A 60 -9.60 0.90 -13.66
C SER A 60 -10.21 2.28 -13.96
N ALA A 61 -10.60 2.53 -15.22
CA ALA A 61 -11.23 3.79 -15.61
C ALA A 61 -12.62 3.98 -15.00
N GLY A 62 -13.29 2.88 -14.65
CA GLY A 62 -14.61 2.86 -14.01
C GLY A 62 -14.59 2.91 -12.49
N VAL A 63 -13.45 2.63 -11.85
CA VAL A 63 -13.30 2.62 -10.38
C VAL A 63 -13.63 4.00 -9.80
N LYS A 64 -14.44 4.00 -8.73
CA LYS A 64 -14.94 5.23 -8.09
C LYS A 64 -14.16 5.62 -6.84
N ASP A 65 -13.56 4.66 -6.17
CA ASP A 65 -12.90 4.85 -4.89
C ASP A 65 -11.52 4.18 -4.91
N VAL A 66 -10.47 4.98 -4.70
CA VAL A 66 -9.09 4.51 -4.55
C VAL A 66 -8.57 4.97 -3.19
N VAL A 67 -7.99 4.06 -2.40
CA VAL A 67 -7.31 4.39 -1.16
C VAL A 67 -5.82 4.37 -1.40
N LEU A 68 -5.13 5.49 -1.13
CA LEU A 68 -3.67 5.54 -1.18
C LEU A 68 -3.14 5.35 0.23
N THR A 69 -2.37 4.30 0.46
CA THR A 69 -1.74 4.05 1.76
C THR A 69 -0.70 5.11 2.06
N HIS A 70 0.09 5.49 1.05
CA HIS A 70 1.02 6.61 1.06
C HIS A 70 1.46 7.00 -0.37
N LEU A 71 2.35 7.98 -0.53
CA LEU A 71 2.70 8.56 -1.83
C LEU A 71 4.07 8.14 -2.40
N HIS A 72 4.61 6.98 -1.99
CA HIS A 72 5.79 6.42 -2.67
C HIS A 72 5.46 5.93 -4.09
N TYR A 73 6.49 5.84 -4.93
CA TYR A 73 6.38 5.58 -6.39
C TYR A 73 5.68 4.27 -6.75
N ASP A 74 5.66 3.32 -5.83
CA ASP A 74 5.12 1.97 -5.95
C ASP A 74 3.72 1.82 -5.38
N HIS A 75 3.19 2.89 -4.77
CA HIS A 75 1.82 2.96 -4.25
C HIS A 75 1.01 4.02 -5.01
N ALA A 76 1.65 5.09 -5.46
CA ALA A 76 1.03 6.21 -6.17
C ALA A 76 1.51 6.33 -7.63
N GLY A 77 2.11 5.29 -8.21
CA GLY A 77 2.76 5.38 -9.52
C GLY A 77 1.83 5.39 -10.73
N SER A 78 0.54 5.03 -10.56
CA SER A 78 -0.40 4.91 -11.69
C SER A 78 -1.73 5.63 -11.43
N LEU A 79 -1.71 6.78 -10.75
CA LEU A 79 -2.92 7.57 -10.45
C LEU A 79 -3.76 7.90 -11.70
N HIS A 80 -3.10 8.08 -12.84
CA HIS A 80 -3.74 8.42 -14.11
C HIS A 80 -4.62 7.31 -14.70
N ASP A 81 -4.44 6.06 -14.27
CA ASP A 81 -5.25 4.90 -14.69
C ASP A 81 -6.66 4.91 -14.09
N PHE A 82 -6.93 5.82 -13.14
CA PHE A 82 -8.19 5.94 -12.39
C PHE A 82 -8.87 7.30 -12.59
N PRO A 83 -9.22 7.70 -13.84
CA PRO A 83 -9.78 9.01 -14.16
C PRO A 83 -11.11 9.31 -13.46
N ALA A 84 -11.91 8.31 -13.08
CA ALA A 84 -13.20 8.52 -12.43
C ALA A 84 -13.17 8.44 -10.89
N ALA A 85 -12.01 8.19 -10.29
CA ALA A 85 -11.90 7.91 -8.87
C ALA A 85 -11.86 9.18 -8.01
N THR A 86 -12.44 9.07 -6.81
CA THR A 86 -12.05 9.85 -5.64
C THR A 86 -10.97 9.09 -4.89
N PHE A 87 -9.88 9.78 -4.56
CA PHE A 87 -8.73 9.23 -3.86
C PHE A 87 -8.82 9.56 -2.37
N HIS A 88 -8.55 8.58 -1.52
CA HIS A 88 -8.55 8.72 -0.07
C HIS A 88 -7.13 8.72 0.46
N LEU A 89 -6.74 9.76 1.18
CA LEU A 89 -5.38 9.95 1.69
C LEU A 89 -5.40 10.60 3.07
N GLN A 90 -4.39 10.37 3.91
CA GLN A 90 -4.24 11.13 5.15
C GLN A 90 -3.78 12.55 4.87
N ASP A 91 -4.32 13.54 5.59
CA ASP A 91 -3.85 14.95 5.53
C ASP A 91 -2.33 15.04 5.75
N GLU A 92 -1.85 14.26 6.71
CA GLU A 92 -0.45 14.20 7.08
C GLU A 92 0.46 13.69 5.94
N GLU A 93 -0.03 12.79 5.08
CA GLU A 93 0.79 12.26 3.98
C GLU A 93 1.02 13.32 2.92
N MET A 94 -0.01 14.10 2.57
CA MET A 94 0.15 15.23 1.65
C MET A 94 1.08 16.29 2.23
N ARG A 95 0.97 16.59 3.54
CA ARG A 95 1.89 17.49 4.24
C ARG A 95 3.33 16.97 4.22
N TYR A 96 3.51 15.67 4.38
CA TYR A 96 4.82 15.02 4.34
C TYR A 96 5.46 15.11 2.95
N ALA A 97 4.72 14.69 1.92
CA ALA A 97 5.16 14.61 0.52
C ALA A 97 5.35 15.98 -0.15
N THR A 98 4.86 17.06 0.44
CA THR A 98 5.02 18.43 -0.08
C THR A 98 5.79 19.36 0.88
N GLY A 99 6.23 18.85 2.03
CA GLY A 99 6.79 19.64 3.12
C GLY A 99 8.29 19.53 3.31
N ARG A 100 8.75 20.00 4.48
CA ARG A 100 10.16 19.96 4.91
C ARG A 100 10.83 18.58 4.80
N PRO A 101 10.17 17.43 5.04
CA PRO A 101 10.79 16.12 4.87
C PRO A 101 11.39 15.94 3.46
N MET A 102 10.72 16.46 2.43
CA MET A 102 11.20 16.37 1.05
C MET A 102 12.45 17.23 0.77
N CYS A 103 12.90 18.07 1.70
CA CYS A 103 14.21 18.73 1.58
C CYS A 103 15.37 17.76 1.84
N HIS A 104 15.12 16.61 2.48
CA HIS A 104 16.12 15.60 2.78
C HIS A 104 16.16 14.54 1.68
N ALA A 105 17.30 14.42 0.98
CA ALA A 105 17.43 13.55 -0.17
C ALA A 105 17.11 12.07 0.13
N CYS A 106 17.47 11.58 1.32
CA CYS A 106 17.17 10.22 1.75
C CYS A 106 15.65 9.97 1.88
N LEU A 107 14.90 10.92 2.44
CA LEU A 107 13.44 10.80 2.63
C LEU A 107 12.67 11.03 1.33
N ARG A 108 13.19 11.86 0.42
CA ARG A 108 12.60 12.09 -0.90
C ARG A 108 12.91 10.97 -1.90
N ALA A 109 13.97 10.19 -1.68
CA ALA A 109 14.41 9.15 -2.60
C ALA A 109 13.33 8.13 -3.03
N PRO A 110 12.37 7.69 -2.18
CA PRO A 110 11.28 6.80 -2.57
C PRO A 110 10.04 7.50 -3.16
N PHE A 111 10.09 8.82 -3.39
CA PHE A 111 9.02 9.54 -4.08
C PHE A 111 9.38 9.73 -5.56
N ASN A 112 8.36 9.76 -6.41
CA ASN A 112 8.49 10.33 -7.75
C ASN A 112 7.79 11.70 -7.78
N LEU A 113 8.47 12.71 -8.33
CA LEU A 113 7.93 14.08 -8.36
C LEU A 113 6.61 14.17 -9.15
N ARG A 114 6.47 13.37 -10.22
CA ARG A 114 5.26 13.35 -11.04
C ARG A 114 4.06 12.86 -10.24
N ASP A 115 4.22 11.78 -9.50
CA ASP A 115 3.16 11.21 -8.66
C ASP A 115 2.67 12.22 -7.61
N VAL A 116 3.61 12.97 -7.00
CA VAL A 116 3.28 14.04 -6.05
C VAL A 116 2.54 15.20 -6.73
N ILE A 117 2.97 15.62 -7.93
CA ILE A 117 2.28 16.67 -8.72
C ILE A 117 0.87 16.20 -9.11
N ASP A 118 0.72 14.96 -9.52
CA ASP A 118 -0.58 14.38 -9.89
C ASP A 118 -1.49 14.30 -8.65
N ALA A 119 -0.97 13.93 -7.48
CA ALA A 119 -1.70 13.96 -6.22
C ALA A 119 -2.19 15.38 -5.84
N VAL A 120 -1.34 16.42 -6.00
CA VAL A 120 -1.75 17.82 -5.81
C VAL A 120 -2.79 18.24 -6.85
N THR A 121 -2.65 17.78 -8.09
CA THR A 121 -3.65 18.03 -9.16
C THR A 121 -5.00 17.42 -8.82
N LEU A 122 -5.03 16.23 -8.19
CA LEU A 122 -6.26 15.61 -7.69
C LEU A 122 -6.95 16.46 -6.61
N VAL A 123 -6.18 17.09 -5.71
CA VAL A 123 -6.73 18.02 -4.71
C VAL A 123 -7.46 19.18 -5.39
N HIS A 124 -6.78 19.88 -6.30
CA HIS A 124 -7.39 21.01 -7.02
C HIS A 124 -8.49 20.60 -8.00
N GLY A 125 -8.48 19.34 -8.44
CA GLY A 125 -9.55 18.74 -9.24
C GLY A 125 -10.76 18.25 -8.43
N GLY A 126 -10.76 18.42 -7.10
CA GLY A 126 -11.86 17.95 -6.24
C GLY A 126 -11.98 16.42 -6.16
N ARG A 127 -10.90 15.70 -6.50
CA ARG A 127 -10.84 14.23 -6.53
C ARG A 127 -10.01 13.65 -5.37
N MET A 128 -9.55 14.46 -4.43
CA MET A 128 -8.91 14.00 -3.19
C MET A 128 -9.86 14.21 -2.01
N LYS A 129 -10.05 13.16 -1.21
CA LYS A 129 -10.76 13.19 0.07
C LYS A 129 -9.79 12.84 1.18
N PHE A 130 -9.49 13.83 2.01
CA PHE A 130 -8.58 13.65 3.13
C PHE A 130 -9.23 13.02 4.37
N HIS A 131 -8.39 12.40 5.19
CA HIS A 131 -8.71 11.87 6.50
C HIS A 131 -7.64 12.27 7.50
N ASP A 132 -8.03 12.35 8.78
CA ASP A 132 -7.13 12.64 9.89
C ASP A 132 -7.28 11.54 10.96
N GLY A 133 -6.36 10.58 10.92
CA GLY A 133 -6.38 9.41 11.80
C GLY A 133 -7.32 8.31 11.30
N ASP A 134 -8.19 7.84 12.18
CA ASP A 134 -9.11 6.73 11.89
C ASP A 134 -10.38 7.21 11.20
N ALA A 135 -10.76 6.55 10.10
CA ALA A 135 -11.99 6.87 9.40
C ALA A 135 -12.70 5.63 8.84
N GLN A 136 -14.02 5.57 9.02
CA GLN A 136 -14.86 4.62 8.30
C GLN A 136 -15.12 5.14 6.89
N LEU A 137 -14.70 4.40 5.85
CA LEU A 137 -14.94 4.78 4.46
C LEU A 137 -16.30 4.29 3.97
N PHE A 138 -16.55 3.00 4.16
CA PHE A 138 -17.74 2.28 3.72
C PHE A 138 -18.07 1.19 4.74
N PRO A 139 -19.28 0.60 4.75
CA PRO A 139 -19.56 -0.57 5.58
C PRO A 139 -18.46 -1.64 5.44
N GLY A 140 -17.85 -2.01 6.57
CA GLY A 140 -16.77 -3.00 6.61
C GLY A 140 -15.39 -2.54 6.13
N ILE A 141 -15.21 -1.31 5.64
CA ILE A 141 -13.92 -0.77 5.17
C ILE A 141 -13.56 0.51 5.93
N SER A 142 -12.45 0.49 6.66
CA SER A 142 -11.91 1.64 7.39
C SER A 142 -10.42 1.83 7.10
N VAL A 143 -9.94 3.05 7.33
CA VAL A 143 -8.52 3.41 7.24
C VAL A 143 -8.01 3.89 8.60
N HIS A 144 -6.74 3.64 8.88
CA HIS A 144 -6.10 3.95 10.15
C HIS A 144 -4.69 4.47 9.92
N ARG A 145 -4.38 5.68 10.37
CA ARG A 145 -3.01 6.22 10.32
C ARG A 145 -2.10 5.41 11.26
N VAL A 146 -0.92 5.02 10.76
CA VAL A 146 0.14 4.34 11.54
C VAL A 146 1.50 5.04 11.44
N GLY A 147 1.73 5.91 10.44
CA GLY A 147 2.95 6.72 10.34
C GLY A 147 4.24 5.90 10.26
N GLY A 148 5.34 6.47 10.75
CA GLY A 148 6.63 5.77 10.88
C GLY A 148 7.43 5.60 9.58
N HIS A 149 6.88 4.96 8.55
CA HIS A 149 7.51 4.85 7.22
C HIS A 149 7.52 6.20 6.49
N THR A 150 6.32 6.74 6.28
CA THR A 150 6.09 8.14 5.92
C THR A 150 5.35 8.85 7.06
N GLY A 151 5.20 10.17 6.98
CA GLY A 151 4.45 10.91 8.00
C GLY A 151 2.98 10.48 8.11
N GLY A 152 2.35 10.13 6.99
CA GLY A 152 0.92 9.89 6.90
C GLY A 152 0.53 8.52 6.39
N LEU A 153 1.43 7.53 6.44
CA LEU A 153 1.09 6.14 6.10
C LEU A 153 -0.18 5.70 6.84
N GLN A 154 -1.14 5.18 6.07
CA GLN A 154 -2.35 4.55 6.59
C GLN A 154 -2.47 3.10 6.13
N VAL A 155 -3.04 2.28 7.00
CA VAL A 155 -3.41 0.89 6.70
C VAL A 155 -4.92 0.80 6.44
N VAL A 156 -5.32 -0.22 5.69
CA VAL A 156 -6.74 -0.46 5.37
C VAL A 156 -7.22 -1.69 6.13
N ARG A 157 -8.27 -1.54 6.93
CA ARG A 157 -8.96 -2.64 7.61
C ARG A 157 -10.24 -2.99 6.87
N VAL A 158 -10.41 -4.28 6.60
CA VAL A 158 -11.49 -4.85 5.80
C VAL A 158 -12.16 -5.97 6.57
N SER A 159 -13.47 -5.85 6.79
CA SER A 159 -14.27 -6.92 7.38
C SER A 159 -14.51 -8.00 6.33
N THR A 160 -14.00 -9.19 6.58
CA THR A 160 -14.17 -10.37 5.72
C THR A 160 -14.89 -11.47 6.51
N ALA A 161 -15.28 -12.55 5.83
CA ALA A 161 -15.81 -13.73 6.50
C ALA A 161 -14.80 -14.40 7.45
N ARG A 162 -13.49 -14.20 7.24
CA ARG A 162 -12.40 -14.70 8.11
C ARG A 162 -12.16 -13.82 9.33
N GLY A 163 -12.68 -12.59 9.33
CA GLY A 163 -12.43 -11.59 10.36
C GLY A 163 -11.92 -10.27 9.78
N PRO A 164 -11.39 -9.38 10.64
CA PRO A 164 -10.90 -8.08 10.22
C PRO A 164 -9.50 -8.18 9.60
N LEU A 165 -9.45 -8.34 8.29
CA LEU A 165 -8.20 -8.33 7.53
C LEU A 165 -7.60 -6.92 7.52
N VAL A 166 -6.29 -6.82 7.68
CA VAL A 166 -5.54 -5.56 7.62
C VAL A 166 -4.53 -5.64 6.49
N LEU A 167 -4.71 -4.77 5.50
CA LEU A 167 -3.73 -4.47 4.48
C LEU A 167 -2.74 -3.47 5.08
N ALA A 168 -1.62 -3.99 5.58
CA ALA A 168 -0.66 -3.21 6.34
C ALA A 168 0.20 -2.31 5.44
N SER A 169 0.31 -2.64 4.14
CA SER A 169 1.19 -1.92 3.21
C SER A 169 2.58 -1.78 3.85
N ASP A 170 3.17 -0.60 3.77
CA ASP A 170 4.51 -0.34 4.31
C ASP A 170 4.52 -0.04 5.80
N ALA A 171 3.45 -0.37 6.53
CA ALA A 171 3.57 -0.49 7.97
C ALA A 171 4.60 -1.58 8.29
N PHE A 172 4.71 -2.59 7.44
CA PHE A 172 5.86 -3.50 7.40
C PHE A 172 6.00 -4.14 6.02
N HIS A 173 7.22 -4.12 5.45
CA HIS A 173 7.50 -4.75 4.17
C HIS A 173 7.31 -6.27 4.24
N PHE A 174 7.80 -6.92 5.31
CA PHE A 174 7.71 -8.36 5.53
C PHE A 174 6.98 -8.68 6.83
N ALA A 175 6.32 -9.84 6.88
CA ALA A 175 5.76 -10.36 8.13
C ALA A 175 6.84 -10.51 9.22
N GLU A 176 8.08 -10.78 8.81
CA GLU A 176 9.22 -10.91 9.72
C GLU A 176 9.62 -9.59 10.39
N ASN A 177 9.45 -8.44 9.72
CA ASN A 177 9.70 -7.12 10.34
C ASN A 177 8.82 -6.95 11.57
N ARG A 178 7.53 -7.27 11.43
CA ARG A 178 6.56 -7.24 12.51
C ARG A 178 6.93 -8.24 13.62
N ARG A 179 7.13 -9.53 13.27
CA ARG A 179 7.41 -10.60 14.24
C ARG A 179 8.66 -10.33 15.09
N ARG A 180 9.72 -9.79 14.47
CA ARG A 180 10.97 -9.44 15.17
C ARG A 180 10.95 -8.07 15.85
N ARG A 181 9.91 -7.26 15.64
CA ARG A 181 9.90 -5.82 15.97
C ARG A 181 11.13 -5.12 15.39
N ALA A 182 11.45 -5.43 14.14
CA ALA A 182 12.63 -4.95 13.44
C ALA A 182 12.21 -4.00 12.31
N PRO A 183 12.41 -2.67 12.48
CA PRO A 183 12.25 -1.69 11.41
C PRO A 183 13.10 -2.05 10.19
N PHE A 184 12.57 -1.78 8.99
CA PHE A 184 13.30 -1.91 7.73
C PHE A 184 13.86 -0.54 7.30
N PRO A 185 14.77 -0.43 6.32
CA PRO A 185 15.26 0.87 5.83
C PRO A 185 14.14 1.77 5.26
N LEU A 186 14.39 3.08 5.10
CA LEU A 186 13.39 4.10 4.66
C LEU A 186 12.37 4.54 5.73
N VAL A 187 12.82 4.70 6.98
CA VAL A 187 11.98 5.11 8.10
C VAL A 187 12.00 6.63 8.29
N HIS A 188 10.82 7.26 8.36
CA HIS A 188 10.65 8.62 8.86
C HIS A 188 10.81 8.71 10.38
N HIS A 189 10.15 7.82 11.12
CA HIS A 189 10.16 7.80 12.57
C HIS A 189 10.06 6.37 13.14
N VAL A 190 11.14 5.90 13.80
CA VAL A 190 11.24 4.52 14.30
C VAL A 190 10.20 4.17 15.38
N GLY A 191 9.92 5.09 16.32
CA GLY A 191 8.93 4.87 17.38
C GLY A 191 7.53 4.63 16.81
N GLU A 192 6.98 5.60 16.06
CA GLU A 192 5.74 5.44 15.30
C GLU A 192 5.70 4.16 14.44
N MET A 193 6.80 3.76 13.79
CA MET A 193 6.81 2.51 13.01
C MET A 193 6.56 1.28 13.89
N LEU A 194 7.24 1.19 15.05
CA LEU A 194 7.05 0.10 15.99
C LEU A 194 5.65 0.11 16.61
N ASP A 195 5.11 1.29 16.94
CA ASP A 195 3.73 1.45 17.41
C ASP A 195 2.73 1.06 16.32
N GLY A 196 3.04 1.37 15.05
CA GLY A 196 2.29 0.95 13.87
C GLY A 196 2.21 -0.57 13.73
N PHE A 197 3.30 -1.30 14.03
CA PHE A 197 3.27 -2.77 14.02
C PHE A 197 2.27 -3.31 15.05
N ILE A 198 2.26 -2.75 16.26
CA ILE A 198 1.35 -3.14 17.35
C ILE A 198 -0.09 -2.81 16.96
N ARG A 199 -0.31 -1.60 16.43
CA ARG A 199 -1.62 -1.14 15.99
C ARG A 199 -2.22 -2.02 14.90
N CYS A 200 -1.42 -2.47 13.92
CA CYS A 200 -1.89 -3.42 12.92
C CYS A 200 -2.38 -4.71 13.56
N GLU A 201 -1.64 -5.27 14.53
CA GLU A 201 -2.04 -6.50 15.24
C GLU A 201 -3.34 -6.32 16.01
N GLU A 202 -3.52 -5.18 16.69
CA GLU A 202 -4.77 -4.85 17.39
C GLU A 202 -5.95 -4.77 16.40
N LEU A 203 -5.76 -4.13 15.24
CA LEU A 203 -6.79 -3.99 14.21
C LEU A 203 -7.21 -5.33 13.59
N ALA A 204 -6.32 -6.31 13.59
CA ALA A 204 -6.54 -7.69 13.13
C ALA A 204 -6.96 -8.66 14.25
N ASP A 205 -7.37 -8.15 15.41
CA ASP A 205 -7.73 -8.95 16.60
C ASP A 205 -6.62 -9.96 17.01
N GLY A 206 -5.36 -9.60 16.80
CA GLY A 206 -4.18 -10.43 17.09
C GLY A 206 -3.98 -11.63 16.14
N ARG A 207 -4.78 -11.76 15.07
CA ARG A 207 -4.68 -12.87 14.13
C ARG A 207 -3.62 -12.61 13.06
N GLU A 208 -2.53 -13.36 13.11
CA GLU A 208 -1.40 -13.19 12.18
C GLU A 208 -1.77 -13.41 10.71
N ASP A 209 -2.67 -14.36 10.44
CA ASP A 209 -3.12 -14.73 9.10
C ASP A 209 -4.11 -13.72 8.47
N LEU A 210 -4.44 -12.65 9.20
CA LEU A 210 -5.23 -11.51 8.75
C LEU A 210 -4.37 -10.25 8.53
N LEU A 211 -3.06 -10.33 8.78
CA LEU A 211 -2.11 -9.23 8.59
C LEU A 211 -1.34 -9.43 7.29
N ILE A 212 -1.60 -8.57 6.31
CA ILE A 212 -1.00 -8.66 4.98
C ILE A 212 0.09 -7.61 4.85
N ALA A 213 1.34 -8.07 4.72
CA ALA A 213 2.51 -7.22 4.56
C ALA A 213 2.56 -6.55 3.17
N GLY A 214 3.24 -5.41 3.07
CA GLY A 214 3.26 -4.59 1.86
C GLY A 214 4.07 -5.15 0.70
N HIS A 215 5.13 -5.91 0.98
CA HIS A 215 6.09 -6.34 -0.05
C HIS A 215 6.57 -7.78 0.07
N ASP A 216 5.95 -8.57 0.94
CA ASP A 216 6.38 -9.94 1.24
C ASP A 216 5.95 -10.89 0.11
N PRO A 217 6.88 -11.55 -0.58
CA PRO A 217 6.54 -12.57 -1.59
C PRO A 217 5.77 -13.76 -0.99
N GLU A 218 5.88 -13.99 0.33
CA GLU A 218 5.11 -15.01 1.07
C GLU A 218 3.60 -14.86 0.82
N VAL A 219 3.11 -13.67 0.46
CA VAL A 219 1.69 -13.46 0.13
C VAL A 219 1.24 -14.28 -1.08
N ARG A 220 2.06 -14.41 -2.13
CA ARG A 220 1.72 -15.24 -3.29
C ARG A 220 1.85 -16.74 -3.01
N GLU A 221 2.64 -17.11 -2.00
CA GLU A 221 2.86 -18.50 -1.61
C GLU A 221 1.76 -19.02 -0.67
N ARG A 222 1.24 -18.15 0.19
CA ARG A 222 0.30 -18.53 1.25
C ARG A 222 -1.16 -18.40 0.89
N TRP A 223 -1.54 -17.55 -0.05
CA TRP A 223 -2.95 -17.38 -0.41
C TRP A 223 -3.29 -18.04 -1.74
N PRO A 224 -4.48 -18.63 -1.87
CA PRO A 224 -4.88 -19.31 -3.10
C PRO A 224 -4.98 -18.34 -4.28
N GLU A 225 -4.52 -18.80 -5.43
CA GLU A 225 -4.66 -18.09 -6.70
C GLU A 225 -6.15 -17.84 -7.01
N LEU A 226 -6.50 -16.64 -7.46
CA LEU A 226 -7.84 -16.35 -7.96
C LEU A 226 -8.10 -17.05 -9.30
N ILE A 227 -7.08 -17.06 -10.16
CA ILE A 227 -7.14 -17.63 -11.49
C ILE A 227 -6.18 -18.83 -11.49
N PRO A 228 -6.68 -20.07 -11.64
CA PRO A 228 -5.81 -21.25 -11.62
C PRO A 228 -4.67 -21.16 -12.65
N GLY A 229 -3.43 -21.32 -12.18
CA GLY A 229 -2.21 -21.21 -12.99
C GLY A 229 -1.73 -19.78 -13.21
N PHE A 230 -2.25 -18.80 -12.46
CA PHE A 230 -1.82 -17.41 -12.52
C PHE A 230 -1.47 -16.91 -11.10
N PRO A 231 -0.20 -17.07 -10.67
CA PRO A 231 0.21 -16.84 -9.27
C PRO A 231 0.22 -15.37 -8.85
N ASP A 232 0.12 -14.43 -9.79
CA ASP A 232 0.24 -13.00 -9.50
C ASP A 232 -1.07 -12.36 -9.03
N ILE A 233 -2.15 -13.14 -8.89
CA ILE A 233 -3.42 -12.69 -8.33
C ILE A 233 -3.93 -13.73 -7.33
N VAL A 234 -3.97 -13.37 -6.05
CA VAL A 234 -4.38 -14.24 -4.95
C VAL A 234 -5.64 -13.76 -4.22
N ARG A 235 -6.25 -14.63 -3.41
CA ARG A 235 -7.50 -14.39 -2.67
C ARG A 235 -7.28 -14.37 -1.16
N LEU A 236 -7.13 -13.15 -0.64
CA LEU A 236 -6.91 -12.91 0.80
C LEU A 236 -8.14 -13.17 1.68
N ASP A 237 -9.34 -13.17 1.09
CA ASP A 237 -10.59 -13.47 1.77
C ASP A 237 -10.83 -14.97 1.98
N LEU A 238 -10.00 -15.82 1.37
CA LEU A 238 -9.98 -17.27 1.61
C LEU A 238 -8.90 -17.64 2.62
N GLU A 239 -9.02 -18.84 3.19
CA GLU A 239 -8.01 -19.35 4.11
C GLU A 239 -6.66 -19.53 3.40
N PRO A 240 -5.53 -19.26 4.09
CA PRO A 240 -4.22 -19.55 3.56
C PRO A 240 -4.01 -21.06 3.38
N ILE A 241 -3.12 -21.43 2.46
CA ILE A 241 -2.75 -22.80 2.08
C ILE A 241 -1.72 -23.38 3.06
#